data_AF-A0A962PXB5-F1
#
_entry.id   AF-A0A962PXB5-F1
#
_cell.length_a   1.000
_cell.length_b   1.000
_cell.length_c   1.000
_cell.angle_alpha   90.00
_cell.angle_beta   90.00
_cell.angle_gamma   90.00
#
_symmetry.space_group_name_H-M   'P 1'
#
loop_
_entity.id
_entity.type
_entity.pdbx_description
1 polymer ?
#
loop_
_entity_poly.entity_id
_entity_poly.type
_entity_poly.pdbx_seq_one_letter_code
_entity_poly.pdbx_strand_id
1 'polypeptide(L)'
;MNAAKSGASKANGKASKRADAGAGPEAPSRANELRSAFLGFFADADHVVEPSAPLVPRHDPTLMFTNAGMVPFKNVFTGQEKPRALRAASSQKCVRAGGKHNDL
;
A
#
# COMPACT_ATOMS: atom_id res chain seq x y z
N MET A 1 -46.61 33.45 20.76
CA MET A 1 -47.43 32.21 20.74
C MET A 1 -47.00 31.40 19.53
N ASN A 2 -46.25 30.30 19.74
CA ASN A 2 -46.31 29.04 18.98
C ASN A 2 -45.21 28.09 19.46
N ALA A 3 -45.50 26.81 19.30
CA ALA A 3 -45.12 25.68 20.14
C ALA A 3 -43.90 24.87 19.64
N ALA A 4 -43.59 23.83 20.44
CA ALA A 4 -42.86 22.58 20.12
C ALA A 4 -41.32 22.66 20.13
N LYS A 5 -40.68 22.09 21.17
CA LYS A 5 -40.21 20.68 21.25
C LYS A 5 -39.14 20.35 20.20
N SER A 6 -37.92 20.10 20.63
CA SER A 6 -37.41 18.73 20.83
C SER A 6 -35.89 18.75 21.00
N GLY A 7 -35.42 18.04 22.02
CA GLY A 7 -34.00 17.85 22.25
C GLY A 7 -33.39 16.98 21.16
N ALA A 8 -32.30 17.47 20.58
CA ALA A 8 -31.38 16.65 19.79
C ALA A 8 -30.26 16.16 20.72
N SER A 9 -30.30 14.86 20.96
CA SER A 9 -29.35 14.05 21.70
C SER A 9 -27.91 14.24 21.23
N LYS A 10 -26.98 14.44 22.18
CA LYS A 10 -25.53 14.25 21.96
C LYS A 10 -25.29 12.75 21.71
N ALA A 11 -25.16 12.36 20.44
CA ALA A 11 -24.59 11.07 20.08
C ALA A 11 -23.06 11.11 20.31
N ASN A 12 -22.64 10.69 21.49
CA ASN A 12 -21.25 10.38 21.81
C ASN A 12 -20.85 9.05 21.13
N GLY A 13 -20.59 9.10 19.83
CA GLY A 13 -20.03 7.98 19.08
C GLY A 13 -18.53 7.90 19.30
N LYS A 14 -18.13 7.22 20.38
CA LYS A 14 -16.73 6.88 20.66
C LYS A 14 -16.27 5.93 19.55
N ALA A 15 -15.69 6.48 18.48
CA ALA A 15 -15.02 5.71 17.45
C ALA A 15 -13.86 4.98 18.13
N SER A 16 -14.08 3.70 18.40
CA SER A 16 -13.04 2.77 18.83
C SER A 16 -12.02 2.69 17.70
N LYS A 17 -10.99 3.54 17.76
CA LYS A 17 -9.71 3.26 17.11
C LYS A 17 -9.26 1.93 17.71
N ARG A 18 -9.49 0.83 16.99
CA ARG A 18 -8.66 -0.36 17.16
C ARG A 18 -7.26 0.09 16.78
N ALA A 19 -6.48 0.41 17.82
CA ALA A 19 -5.05 0.51 17.70
C ALA A 19 -4.59 -0.85 17.15
N ASP A 20 -3.96 -0.81 15.98
CA ASP A 20 -3.01 -1.85 15.61
C ASP A 20 -2.00 -1.88 16.75
N ALA A 21 -2.07 -2.94 17.56
CA ALA A 21 -1.18 -3.14 18.68
C ALA A 21 0.21 -3.36 18.08
N GLY A 22 0.99 -2.27 18.06
CA GLY A 22 2.38 -2.30 17.64
C GLY A 22 3.12 -3.39 18.40
N ALA A 23 3.70 -4.31 17.65
CA ALA A 23 4.75 -5.18 18.15
C ALA A 23 5.83 -4.29 18.80
N GLY A 24 6.33 -4.70 19.97
CA GLY A 24 7.51 -4.08 20.58
C GLY A 24 8.72 -4.14 19.64
N PRO A 25 9.90 -3.62 20.03
CA PRO A 25 11.09 -3.68 19.19
C PRO A 25 11.60 -5.12 19.14
N GLU A 26 10.97 -5.94 18.30
CA GLU A 26 11.51 -7.22 17.85
C GLU A 26 12.76 -6.91 17.01
N ALA A 27 13.86 -7.62 17.28
CA ALA A 27 15.04 -7.53 16.43
C ALA A 27 14.62 -7.83 14.97
N PRO A 28 15.12 -7.06 13.98
CA PRO A 28 14.68 -7.23 12.61
C PRO A 28 14.93 -8.67 12.16
N SER A 29 13.89 -9.35 11.69
CA SER A 29 14.07 -10.67 11.09
C SER A 29 15.08 -10.60 9.94
N ARG A 30 15.78 -11.70 9.65
CA ARG A 30 16.68 -11.80 8.48
C ARG A 30 16.00 -11.38 7.17
N ALA A 31 14.69 -11.60 7.04
CA ALA A 31 13.92 -11.14 5.89
C ALA A 31 13.79 -9.61 5.84
N ASN A 32 13.65 -8.96 6.99
CA ASN A 32 13.64 -7.50 7.10
C ASN A 32 15.03 -6.91 6.79
N GLU A 33 16.11 -7.57 7.23
CA GLU A 33 17.49 -7.17 6.89
C GLU A 33 17.73 -7.27 5.39
N LEU A 34 17.40 -8.40 4.75
CA LEU A 34 17.58 -8.58 3.31
C LEU A 34 16.76 -7.57 2.50
N ARG A 35 15.52 -7.29 2.93
CA ARG A 35 14.69 -6.25 2.30
C ARG A 35 15.36 -4.89 2.38
N SER A 36 15.90 -4.55 3.54
CA SER A 36 16.58 -3.27 3.77
C SER A 36 17.86 -3.18 2.94
N ALA A 37 18.66 -4.25 2.88
CA ALA A 37 19.87 -4.31 2.06
C ALA A 37 19.57 -4.17 0.56
N PHE A 38 18.53 -4.84 0.06
CA PHE A 38 18.10 -4.70 -1.34
C PHE A 38 17.71 -3.26 -1.67
N LEU A 39 16.87 -2.63 -0.84
CA LEU A 39 16.43 -1.26 -1.08
C LEU A 39 17.59 -0.26 -0.92
N GLY A 40 18.49 -0.49 0.05
CA GLY A 40 19.69 0.32 0.25
C GLY A 40 20.62 0.29 -0.94
N PHE A 41 20.92 -0.90 -1.49
CA PHE A 41 21.75 -1.04 -2.70
C PHE A 41 21.22 -0.22 -3.89
N PHE A 42 19.91 -0.21 -4.11
CA PHE A 42 19.32 0.56 -5.20
C PHE A 42 19.24 2.06 -4.90
N ALA A 43 19.05 2.43 -3.64
CA ALA A 43 19.13 3.83 -3.19
C ALA A 43 20.52 4.41 -3.44
N ASP A 44 21.59 3.67 -3.11
CA ASP A 44 22.98 4.04 -3.37
C ASP A 44 23.29 4.16 -4.88
N ALA A 45 22.47 3.54 -5.72
CA ALA A 45 22.52 3.61 -7.18
C ALA A 45 21.48 4.60 -7.77
N ASP A 46 21.10 5.64 -7.04
CA ASP A 46 20.19 6.73 -7.44
C ASP A 46 18.76 6.29 -7.82
N HIS A 47 18.25 5.20 -7.27
CA HIS A 47 16.83 4.86 -7.40
C HIS A 47 16.03 5.48 -6.27
N VAL A 48 14.85 6.02 -6.59
CA VAL A 48 13.88 6.42 -5.57
C VAL A 48 13.28 5.17 -4.94
N VAL A 49 13.40 5.04 -3.63
CA VAL A 49 12.75 3.96 -2.88
C VAL A 49 11.27 4.29 -2.70
N GLU A 50 10.42 3.58 -3.43
CA GLU A 50 8.97 3.76 -3.40
C GLU A 50 8.33 2.77 -2.40
N PRO A 51 7.35 3.21 -1.59
CA PRO A 51 6.62 2.31 -0.72
C PRO A 51 5.82 1.30 -1.55
N SER A 52 5.60 0.12 -0.98
CA SER A 52 4.69 -0.87 -1.57
C SER A 52 3.30 -0.27 -1.74
N ALA A 53 2.78 -0.32 -2.96
CA ALA A 53 1.42 0.05 -3.28
C ALA A 53 0.40 -0.89 -2.60
N PRO A 54 -0.88 -0.46 -2.50
CA PRO A 54 -1.97 -1.31 -2.00
C PRO A 54 -2.11 -2.63 -2.76
N LEU A 55 -2.66 -3.64 -2.09
CA LEU A 55 -2.92 -4.95 -2.70
C LEU A 55 -4.01 -4.91 -3.76
N VAL A 56 -5.01 -4.03 -3.61
CA VAL A 56 -6.07 -3.84 -4.62
C VAL A 56 -5.68 -2.65 -5.52
N PRO A 57 -5.45 -2.86 -6.82
CA PRO A 57 -5.13 -1.79 -7.75
C PRO A 57 -6.30 -0.82 -7.91
N ARG A 58 -6.03 0.50 -7.94
CA ARG A 58 -7.08 1.53 -8.13
C ARG A 58 -7.35 1.90 -9.59
N HIS A 59 -6.41 1.63 -10.48
CA HIS A 59 -6.43 2.12 -11.87
C HIS A 59 -6.37 0.99 -12.90
N ASP A 60 -6.65 -0.26 -12.49
CA ASP A 60 -6.71 -1.40 -13.39
C ASP A 60 -7.84 -2.37 -12.96
N PRO A 61 -9.04 -2.26 -13.56
CA PRO A 61 -10.17 -3.11 -13.20
C PRO A 61 -10.00 -4.56 -13.65
N THR A 62 -8.95 -4.87 -14.44
CA THR A 62 -8.71 -6.24 -14.93
C THR A 62 -7.90 -7.09 -13.94
N LEU A 63 -7.27 -6.45 -12.95
CA LEU A 63 -6.47 -7.12 -11.92
C LEU A 63 -7.22 -7.13 -10.59
N MET A 64 -7.48 -8.32 -10.04
CA MET A 64 -8.04 -8.44 -8.69
C MET A 64 -7.04 -8.00 -7.61
N PHE A 65 -5.77 -8.39 -7.74
CA PHE A 65 -4.72 -8.05 -6.79
C PHE A 65 -3.41 -7.70 -7.52
N THR A 66 -2.61 -6.86 -6.87
CA THR A 66 -1.21 -6.61 -7.26
C THR A 66 -0.43 -7.92 -7.14
N ASN A 67 0.00 -8.47 -8.27
CA ASN A 67 0.70 -9.75 -8.36
C ASN A 67 2.21 -9.61 -8.61
N ALA A 68 2.67 -8.40 -8.92
CA ALA A 68 4.06 -8.07 -9.20
C ALA A 68 4.40 -6.62 -8.83
N GLY A 69 5.69 -6.36 -8.60
CA GLY A 69 6.21 -5.02 -8.28
C GLY A 69 6.05 -3.98 -9.37
N MET A 70 5.87 -4.40 -10.64
CA MET A 70 5.72 -3.48 -11.77
C MET A 70 4.30 -2.93 -11.94
N VAL A 71 3.28 -3.57 -11.34
CA VAL A 71 1.87 -3.21 -11.55
C VAL A 71 1.58 -1.73 -11.25
N PRO A 72 2.08 -1.14 -10.14
CA PRO A 72 1.86 0.29 -9.86
C PRO A 72 2.52 1.23 -10.88
N PHE A 73 3.51 0.74 -11.63
CA PHE A 73 4.26 1.50 -12.63
C PHE A 73 3.80 1.22 -14.06
N LYS A 74 2.76 0.41 -14.25
CA LYS A 74 2.26 0.02 -15.58
C LYS A 74 2.04 1.22 -16.50
N ASN A 75 1.35 2.25 -16.03
CA ASN A 75 1.04 3.44 -16.82
C ASN A 75 2.28 4.25 -17.19
N VAL A 76 3.31 4.23 -16.35
CA VAL A 76 4.62 4.84 -16.66
C VAL A 76 5.31 4.07 -17.78
N PHE A 77 5.35 2.74 -17.69
CA PHE A 77 5.97 1.90 -18.72
C PHE A 77 5.23 1.94 -20.07
N THR A 78 3.92 2.16 -20.07
CA THR A 78 3.12 2.29 -21.30
C THR A 78 3.03 3.74 -21.82
N GLY A 79 3.68 4.70 -21.14
CA GLY A 79 3.68 6.11 -21.54
C GLY A 79 2.36 6.86 -21.27
N GLN A 80 1.43 6.25 -20.53
CA GLN A 80 0.17 6.88 -20.13
C GLN A 80 0.35 7.87 -18.98
N GLU A 81 1.39 7.70 -18.16
CA GLU A 81 1.77 8.61 -17.08
C GLU A 81 3.26 8.96 -17.16
N LYS A 82 3.61 10.18 -16.74
CA LYS A 82 5.02 10.57 -16.61
C LYS A 82 5.61 9.99 -15.32
N PRO A 83 6.83 9.43 -15.36
CA PRO A 83 7.50 8.94 -14.16
C PRO A 83 7.75 10.10 -13.18
N ARG A 84 7.54 9.85 -11.89
CA ARG A 84 7.99 10.75 -10.81
C ARG A 84 9.51 10.75 -10.66
N ALA A 85 10.12 9.62 -10.98
CA ALA A 85 11.56 9.41 -11.03
C ALA A 85 11.90 8.44 -12.17
N LEU A 86 13.03 8.66 -12.84
CA LEU A 86 13.47 7.80 -13.95
C LEU A 86 13.91 6.41 -13.47
N ARG A 87 14.24 6.28 -12.18
CA ARG A 87 14.69 5.05 -11.54
C ARG A 87 13.97 4.90 -10.21
N ALA A 88 13.38 3.73 -9.98
CA ALA A 88 12.68 3.43 -8.74
C ALA A 88 12.93 1.98 -8.30
N ALA A 89 12.93 1.75 -7.00
CA ALA A 89 13.02 0.43 -6.39
C ALA A 89 11.98 0.29 -5.28
N SER A 90 11.38 -0.89 -5.14
CA SER A 90 10.39 -1.16 -4.09
C SER A 90 10.40 -2.63 -3.68
N SER A 91 9.83 -2.91 -2.51
CA SER A 91 9.54 -4.27 -2.06
C SER A 91 8.01 -4.44 -1.97
N GLN A 92 7.41 -4.86 -3.09
CA GLN A 92 5.96 -4.89 -3.25
C GLN A 92 5.32 -6.12 -2.61
N LYS A 93 4.30 -5.90 -1.77
CA LYS A 93 3.40 -6.97 -1.32
C LYS A 93 2.58 -7.48 -2.52
N CYS A 94 2.63 -8.77 -2.77
CA CYS A 94 1.98 -9.40 -3.91
C CYS A 94 1.08 -10.56 -3.49
N VAL A 95 -0.01 -10.77 -4.22
CA VAL A 95 -0.86 -11.97 -4.10
C VAL A 95 -1.02 -12.59 -5.49
N ARG A 96 -0.82 -13.91 -5.58
CA ARG A 96 -0.96 -14.72 -6.80
C ARG A 96 -1.94 -15.87 -6.55
N ALA A 97 -3.20 -15.50 -6.41
CA ALA A 97 -4.28 -16.39 -6.00
C ALA A 97 -5.48 -16.36 -6.96
N GLY A 98 -5.25 -15.98 -8.23
CA GLY A 98 -6.31 -15.85 -9.23
C GLY A 98 -5.88 -15.22 -10.54
N GLY A 99 -6.68 -15.44 -11.59
CA GLY A 99 -6.37 -14.98 -12.94
C GLY A 99 -5.20 -15.76 -13.56
N LYS A 100 -4.40 -15.09 -14.40
CA LYS A 100 -3.29 -15.73 -15.15
C LYS A 100 -2.10 -16.17 -14.28
N HIS A 101 -1.94 -15.58 -13.09
CA HIS A 101 -0.86 -15.93 -12.15
C HIS A 101 -1.50 -16.51 -10.89
N ASN A 102 -1.54 -17.84 -10.83
CA ASN A 102 -2.17 -18.58 -9.75
C ASN A 102 -1.19 -19.62 -9.20
N ASP A 103 -0.77 -19.43 -7.95
CA ASP A 103 0.14 -20.33 -7.24
C ASP A 103 -0.59 -21.15 -6.14
N LEU A 104 -1.94 -21.10 -6.12
CA LEU A 104 -2.82 -21.93 -5.28
C LEU A 104 -3.02 -23.34 -5.85
#